data_AF-A0A9D3SDG3-F1
#
_entry.id   AF-A0A9D3SDG3-F1
#
_cell.length_a   1.000
_cell.length_b   1.000
_cell.length_c   1.000
_cell.angle_alpha   90.00
_cell.angle_beta   90.00
_cell.angle_gamma   90.00
#
_symmetry.space_group_name_H-M   'P 1'
#
loop_
_entity.id
_entity.type
_entity.pdbx_description
1 polymer ?
#
loop_
_entity_poly.entity_id
_entity_poly.type
_entity_poly.pdbx_seq_one_letter_code
_entity_poly.pdbx_strand_id
1 'polypeptide(L)'
;MAGVLIVLKFLMNLIFLVSASTCTERQVEATGIKGQATIIFCDSDLDNESSTFTWTKDNRTLEPSPQITMQGQILWLLNTTSSDGGLYVCRSSNSTFSTEIRVILSVEAGPCRSFSEIDLKQEKDNIKFSCSEERVPVLGETLEVQWWKDCKSTGIRGSELNLFNVSMSSKGNYTCMVIFRYEDKNYTASLTYQLEVMKKEIVINPQVLEPRDKTLYVKPGMSIKLECNLLIGIGEDCQQETSVYWMINHSYAMMPRYPDLQQNLTTEMRENSWLYGRSTLFIPEILPEFFGIPFQCVILNPNGNDIGQVWLSQDDYMTHIWLIIAVLPILAVIVGAVLLNFFKIDLILAYRHLCGKDKNIHEGNQYNAFVLYLHGKRPGSSTVEDFALRILPSMLEQQHNLKLFIHGRDTDTEAASIASISDVLSQSKAVMLILPGSTEDETLIPLSQDQNRLEDSQLSVLFSDISDSGVPLLLVESGENADYSLLPESIQSSIKKGRVLKWKPTVQPDGRFWKQLRYHMT
;
A
#
# COMPACT_ATOMS: atom_id res chain seq x y z
N MET A 1 2.45 84.97 49.38
CA MET A 1 3.44 84.04 48.78
C MET A 1 2.82 82.99 47.83
N ALA A 2 1.60 82.50 48.05
CA ALA A 2 0.99 81.49 47.18
C ALA A 2 0.65 81.96 45.74
N GLY A 3 0.24 83.23 45.55
CA GLY A 3 -0.12 83.76 44.22
C GLY A 3 1.06 83.88 43.24
N VAL A 4 2.26 84.20 43.74
CA VAL A 4 3.47 84.32 42.90
C VAL A 4 3.92 82.94 42.38
N LEU A 5 3.74 81.89 43.17
CA LEU A 5 4.10 80.52 42.79
C LEU A 5 3.18 79.95 41.71
N ILE A 6 1.91 80.35 41.69
CA ILE A 6 0.93 79.93 40.68
C ILE A 6 1.22 80.63 39.35
N VAL A 7 1.55 81.92 39.38
CA VAL A 7 1.93 82.67 38.17
C VAL A 7 3.26 82.16 37.59
N LEU A 8 4.25 81.83 38.43
CA LEU A 8 5.48 81.18 37.97
C LEU A 8 5.23 79.77 37.41
N LYS A 9 4.31 78.98 37.99
CA LYS A 9 3.92 77.68 37.43
C LYS A 9 3.18 77.81 36.10
N PHE A 10 2.33 78.82 35.94
CA PHE A 10 1.65 79.11 34.68
C PHE A 10 2.61 79.63 33.61
N LEU A 11 3.56 80.50 33.98
CA LEU A 11 4.63 80.97 33.08
C LEU A 11 5.59 79.85 32.69
N MET A 12 6.00 78.99 33.64
CA MET A 12 6.80 77.79 33.34
C MET A 12 6.03 76.84 32.41
N ASN A 13 4.74 76.59 32.65
CA ASN A 13 3.92 75.76 31.76
C ASN A 13 3.70 76.40 30.38
N LEU A 14 3.60 77.73 30.27
CA LEU A 14 3.59 78.41 28.97
C LEU A 14 4.95 78.30 28.27
N ILE A 15 6.06 78.37 29.00
CA ILE A 15 7.41 78.20 28.44
C ILE A 15 7.64 76.74 27.99
N PHE A 16 7.04 75.75 28.67
CA PHE A 16 7.02 74.34 28.25
C PHE A 16 6.04 74.05 27.10
N LEU A 17 5.00 74.86 26.91
CA LEU A 17 4.15 74.79 25.70
C LEU A 17 4.83 75.43 24.47
N VAL A 18 5.85 76.26 24.67
CA VAL A 18 6.68 76.86 23.61
C VAL A 18 7.98 76.06 23.38
N SER A 19 8.26 75.04 24.19
CA SER A 19 9.41 74.17 23.94
C SER A 19 9.11 73.17 22.83
N ALA A 20 9.74 73.45 21.68
CA ALA A 20 10.17 72.47 20.69
C ALA A 20 9.06 71.75 19.91
N SER A 21 8.37 72.49 19.03
CA SER A 21 8.37 72.01 17.65
C SER A 21 9.82 72.10 17.16
N THR A 22 10.62 71.07 17.42
CA THR A 22 11.80 70.83 16.58
C THR A 22 11.24 70.70 15.18
N CYS A 23 11.29 71.78 14.39
CA CYS A 23 11.27 71.67 12.94
C CYS A 23 12.41 70.71 12.64
N THR A 24 12.09 69.45 12.36
CA THR A 24 13.03 68.52 11.75
C THR A 24 13.52 69.23 10.50
N GLU A 25 14.78 69.64 10.52
CA GLU A 25 15.44 70.32 9.41
C GLU A 25 15.42 69.35 8.23
N ARG A 26 14.41 69.48 7.36
CA ARG A 26 14.16 68.57 6.24
C ARG A 26 15.21 68.88 5.18
N GLN A 27 16.28 68.11 5.21
CA GLN A 27 17.35 68.17 4.22
C GLN A 27 17.04 67.16 3.11
N VAL A 28 16.85 67.65 1.89
CA VAL A 28 16.59 66.85 0.69
C VAL A 28 17.89 66.69 -0.10
N GLU A 29 18.11 65.55 -0.72
CA GLU A 29 19.25 65.33 -1.62
C GLU A 29 18.80 65.39 -3.08
N ALA A 30 19.58 66.07 -3.90
CA ALA A 30 19.41 66.12 -5.35
C ALA A 30 20.71 65.69 -6.03
N THR A 31 20.61 65.03 -7.17
CA THR A 31 21.78 64.67 -7.98
C THR A 31 21.65 65.22 -9.38
N GLY A 32 22.69 65.91 -9.84
CA GLY A 32 22.80 66.49 -11.17
C GLY A 32 23.98 65.91 -11.94
N ILE A 33 23.98 66.07 -13.26
CA ILE A 33 25.04 65.55 -14.13
C ILE A 33 25.74 66.73 -14.80
N LYS A 34 27.07 66.71 -14.76
CA LYS A 34 27.87 67.77 -15.39
C LYS A 34 27.55 67.89 -16.88
N GLY A 35 27.21 69.09 -17.34
CA GLY A 35 26.87 69.38 -18.72
C GLY A 35 25.38 69.21 -19.06
N GLN A 36 24.56 68.76 -18.12
CA GLN A 36 23.13 68.51 -18.32
C GLN A 36 22.26 69.45 -17.49
N ALA A 37 20.98 69.53 -17.87
CA ALA A 37 19.97 70.20 -17.10
C ALA A 37 19.63 69.41 -15.83
N THR A 38 19.58 70.10 -14.70
CA THR A 38 19.21 69.54 -13.40
C THR A 38 18.12 70.40 -12.79
N ILE A 39 17.15 69.77 -12.13
CA ILE A 39 16.14 70.46 -11.32
C ILE A 39 16.39 70.26 -9.84
N ILE A 40 16.13 71.30 -9.07
CA ILE A 40 16.04 71.26 -7.61
C ILE A 40 14.59 71.61 -7.27
N PHE A 41 13.90 70.68 -6.62
CA PHE A 41 12.51 70.83 -6.20
C PHE A 41 12.44 71.31 -4.75
N CYS A 42 11.65 72.35 -4.50
CA CYS A 42 11.34 72.85 -3.17
C CYS A 42 10.10 72.14 -2.63
N ASP A 43 10.29 71.16 -1.75
CA ASP A 43 9.24 70.30 -1.18
C ASP A 43 8.41 71.01 -0.09
N SER A 44 7.80 72.14 -0.45
CA SER A 44 7.06 73.01 0.45
C SER A 44 5.57 72.68 0.45
N ASP A 45 4.96 72.66 1.64
CA ASP A 45 3.52 72.48 1.80
C ASP A 45 2.71 73.73 1.38
N LEU A 46 3.38 74.83 1.01
CA LEU A 46 2.72 76.06 0.57
C LEU A 46 2.31 75.99 -0.90
N ASP A 47 1.07 76.39 -1.19
CA ASP A 47 0.51 76.41 -2.55
C ASP A 47 1.37 77.25 -3.51
N ASN A 48 1.72 76.67 -4.66
CA ASN A 48 2.60 77.28 -5.65
C ASN A 48 2.07 78.62 -6.19
N GLU A 49 0.75 78.72 -6.42
CA GLU A 49 0.12 79.89 -7.06
C GLU A 49 0.01 81.11 -6.14
N SER A 50 -0.04 80.90 -4.83
CA SER A 50 -0.25 81.97 -3.84
C SER A 50 1.00 82.30 -3.02
N SER A 51 2.12 81.63 -3.30
CA SER A 51 3.34 81.73 -2.51
C SER A 51 4.53 82.19 -3.35
N THR A 52 5.43 82.94 -2.72
CA THR A 52 6.68 83.38 -3.32
C THR A 52 7.81 82.44 -2.93
N PHE A 53 8.58 81.97 -3.91
CA PHE A 53 9.74 81.12 -3.72
C PHE A 53 11.02 81.90 -3.98
N THR A 54 11.96 81.84 -3.04
CA THR A 54 13.28 82.47 -3.13
C THR A 54 14.35 81.44 -2.89
N TRP A 55 15.34 81.37 -3.78
CA TRP A 55 16.43 80.40 -3.69
C TRP A 55 17.72 81.10 -3.27
N THR A 56 18.48 80.46 -2.39
CA THR A 56 19.80 80.95 -1.99
C THR A 56 20.83 79.82 -2.08
N LYS A 57 22.06 80.17 -2.44
CA LYS A 57 23.23 79.30 -2.44
C LYS A 57 24.40 80.07 -1.85
N ASP A 58 25.18 79.44 -0.98
CA ASP A 58 26.33 80.09 -0.32
C ASP A 58 25.96 81.42 0.37
N ASN A 59 24.76 81.46 0.97
CA ASN A 59 24.18 82.62 1.64
C ASN A 59 23.92 83.84 0.71
N ARG A 60 23.83 83.62 -0.61
CA ARG A 60 23.48 84.62 -1.62
C ARG A 60 22.19 84.22 -2.33
N THR A 61 21.29 85.19 -2.52
CA THR A 61 20.08 84.99 -3.32
C THR A 61 20.45 84.74 -4.78
N LEU A 62 19.87 83.69 -5.35
CA LEU A 62 20.02 83.36 -6.76
C LEU A 62 19.07 84.22 -7.59
N GLU A 63 19.60 84.82 -8.64
CA GLU A 63 18.84 85.63 -9.59
C GLU A 63 18.74 84.90 -10.95
N PRO A 64 17.68 85.15 -11.75
CA PRO A 64 17.55 84.56 -13.06
C PRO A 64 18.76 84.89 -13.96
N SER A 65 19.28 83.88 -14.66
CA SER A 65 20.38 84.03 -15.60
C SER A 65 20.22 83.03 -16.75
N PRO A 66 21.00 83.13 -17.85
CA PRO A 66 20.90 82.17 -18.95
C PRO A 66 21.18 80.69 -18.59
N GLN A 67 21.68 80.42 -17.38
CA GLN A 67 21.92 79.07 -16.86
C GLN A 67 20.99 78.69 -15.70
N ILE A 68 20.30 79.67 -15.11
CA ILE A 68 19.47 79.51 -13.92
C ILE A 68 18.09 80.10 -14.17
N THR A 69 17.07 79.26 -14.16
CA THR A 69 15.66 79.67 -14.31
C THR A 69 14.86 79.19 -13.10
N MET A 70 13.95 80.01 -12.60
CA MET A 70 13.09 79.68 -11.47
C MET A 70 11.63 79.69 -11.91
N GLN A 71 10.90 78.60 -11.65
CA GLN A 71 9.47 78.47 -11.94
C GLN A 71 8.75 77.90 -10.71
N GLY A 72 8.21 78.80 -9.89
CA GLY A 72 7.55 78.42 -8.64
C GLY A 72 8.48 77.64 -7.71
N GLN A 73 8.08 76.42 -7.36
CA GLN A 73 8.84 75.47 -6.54
C GLN A 73 10.08 74.87 -7.20
N ILE A 74 10.34 75.14 -8.49
CA ILE A 74 11.43 74.48 -9.24
C ILE A 74 12.53 75.47 -9.57
N LEU A 75 13.75 75.14 -9.18
CA LEU A 75 14.98 75.78 -9.65
C LEU A 75 15.62 74.92 -10.74
N TRP A 76 15.75 75.49 -11.93
CA TRP A 76 16.37 74.88 -13.10
C TRP A 76 17.81 75.34 -13.24
N LEU A 77 18.73 74.38 -13.31
CA LEU A 77 20.13 74.56 -13.67
C LEU A 77 20.33 73.96 -15.06
N LEU A 78 20.29 74.76 -16.12
CA LEU A 78 20.22 74.26 -17.50
C LEU A 78 21.52 73.61 -17.99
N ASN A 79 22.66 74.01 -17.43
CA ASN A 79 23.97 73.43 -17.72
C ASN A 79 24.78 73.29 -16.43
N THR A 80 24.59 72.16 -15.76
CA THR A 80 25.16 71.92 -14.43
C THR A 80 26.67 71.77 -14.50
N THR A 81 27.39 72.45 -13.64
CA THR A 81 28.85 72.38 -13.49
C THR A 81 29.23 71.78 -12.15
N SER A 82 30.47 71.30 -12.00
CA SER A 82 30.94 70.76 -10.73
C SER A 82 30.91 71.79 -9.58
N SER A 83 31.01 73.08 -9.90
CA SER A 83 30.88 74.19 -8.93
C SER A 83 29.44 74.45 -8.50
N ASP A 84 28.45 73.90 -9.20
CA ASP A 84 27.04 74.06 -8.81
C ASP A 84 26.66 73.15 -7.65
N GLY A 85 27.44 72.10 -7.37
CA GLY A 85 27.26 71.27 -6.19
C GLY A 85 27.35 72.07 -4.89
N GLY A 86 26.58 71.65 -3.88
CA GLY A 86 26.53 72.30 -2.57
C GLY A 86 25.12 72.45 -2.02
N LEU A 87 25.00 73.25 -0.97
CA LEU A 87 23.74 73.49 -0.25
C LEU A 87 22.96 74.64 -0.89
N TYR A 88 21.73 74.34 -1.28
CA TYR A 88 20.72 75.30 -1.69
C TYR A 88 19.68 75.43 -0.57
N VAL A 89 19.17 76.64 -0.36
CA VAL A 89 18.05 76.88 0.56
C VAL A 89 16.93 77.53 -0.22
N CYS A 90 15.80 76.83 -0.30
CA CYS A 90 14.55 77.38 -0.79
C CYS A 90 13.79 77.97 0.38
N ARG A 91 13.41 79.25 0.28
CA ARG A 91 12.48 79.89 1.20
C ARG A 91 11.18 80.16 0.46
N SER A 92 10.10 79.55 0.93
CA SER A 92 8.75 79.75 0.43
C SER A 92 7.93 80.53 1.45
N SER A 93 7.26 81.58 1.02
CA SER A 93 6.46 82.43 1.90
C SER A 93 5.13 82.84 1.26
N ASN A 94 4.09 82.92 2.09
CA ASN A 94 2.79 83.53 1.78
C ASN A 94 2.50 84.64 2.83
N SER A 95 1.33 85.27 2.82
CA SER A 95 0.94 86.37 3.71
C SER A 95 1.10 86.07 5.21
N THR A 96 1.10 84.79 5.58
CA THR A 96 0.96 84.34 6.97
C THR A 96 2.05 83.36 7.41
N PHE A 97 2.71 82.67 6.46
CA PHE A 97 3.65 81.59 6.74
C PHE A 97 4.90 81.74 5.89
N SER A 98 6.06 81.40 6.46
CA SER A 98 7.34 81.30 5.77
C SER A 98 8.02 80.02 6.23
N THR A 99 8.48 79.21 5.29
CA THR A 99 9.22 77.97 5.55
C THR A 99 10.47 77.91 4.68
N GLU A 100 11.48 77.20 5.18
CA GLU A 100 12.78 77.04 4.53
C GLU A 100 13.11 75.56 4.39
N ILE A 101 13.56 75.17 3.20
CA ILE A 101 13.93 73.81 2.84
C ILE A 101 15.36 73.81 2.34
N ARG A 102 16.14 72.88 2.88
CA ARG A 102 17.55 72.71 2.54
C ARG A 102 17.70 71.58 1.55
N VAL A 103 18.38 71.83 0.44
CA VAL A 103 18.63 70.82 -0.59
C VAL A 103 20.13 70.74 -0.87
N ILE A 104 20.72 69.56 -0.73
CA ILE A 104 22.12 69.32 -1.11
C ILE A 104 22.16 68.78 -2.53
N LEU A 105 22.78 69.53 -3.44
CA LEU A 105 23.05 69.09 -4.80
C LEU A 105 24.43 68.41 -4.88
N SER A 106 24.44 67.15 -5.28
CA SER A 106 25.66 66.43 -5.68
C SER A 106 25.75 66.38 -7.21
N VAL A 107 26.92 66.73 -7.77
CA VAL A 107 27.14 66.76 -9.23
C VAL A 107 28.07 65.63 -9.65
N GLU A 108 27.54 64.71 -10.43
CA GLU A 108 28.27 63.57 -10.98
C GLU A 108 29.01 63.93 -12.27
N ALA A 109 30.13 63.25 -12.51
CA ALA A 109 30.92 63.40 -13.72
C ALA A 109 30.54 62.34 -14.76
N GLY A 110 30.52 62.73 -16.04
CA GLY A 110 30.21 61.84 -17.17
C GLY A 110 28.81 62.07 -17.74
N PRO A 111 28.46 61.43 -18.88
CA PRO A 111 27.23 61.70 -19.60
C PRO A 111 26.00 60.93 -19.06
N CYS A 112 26.18 59.97 -18.15
CA CYS A 112 25.08 59.17 -17.62
C CYS A 112 25.11 59.18 -16.10
N ARG A 113 23.94 59.34 -15.50
CA ARG A 113 23.69 59.35 -14.05
C ARG A 113 23.94 57.98 -13.43
N SER A 114 24.23 57.95 -12.14
CA SER A 114 23.86 56.82 -11.27
C SER A 114 22.38 56.50 -11.44
N PHE A 115 22.03 55.22 -11.47
CA PHE A 115 20.66 54.77 -11.74
C PHE A 115 19.67 55.38 -10.75
N SER A 116 18.51 55.81 -11.26
CA SER A 116 17.44 56.35 -10.42
C SER A 116 16.49 55.26 -9.95
N GLU A 117 16.35 54.18 -10.73
CA GLU A 117 15.41 53.09 -10.47
C GLU A 117 16.03 51.74 -10.83
N ILE A 118 15.66 50.71 -10.06
CA ILE A 118 16.05 49.32 -10.29
C ILE A 118 14.82 48.55 -10.75
N ASP A 119 14.91 47.95 -11.93
CA ASP A 119 13.91 47.04 -12.48
C ASP A 119 14.42 45.59 -12.41
N LEU A 120 13.67 44.74 -11.73
CA LEU A 120 13.96 43.32 -11.58
C LEU A 120 13.11 42.51 -12.57
N LYS A 121 13.76 41.71 -13.41
CA LYS A 121 13.09 40.82 -14.39
C LYS A 121 13.65 39.41 -14.38
N GLN A 122 12.83 38.43 -14.75
CA GLN A 122 13.31 37.06 -14.98
C GLN A 122 13.73 36.89 -16.45
N GLU A 123 14.58 35.90 -16.72
CA GLU A 123 14.89 35.52 -18.10
C GLU A 123 13.63 35.20 -18.91
N LYS A 124 13.58 35.69 -20.15
CA LYS A 124 12.46 35.63 -21.11
C LYS A 124 11.30 36.59 -20.81
N ASP A 125 11.38 37.41 -19.76
CA ASP A 125 10.41 38.49 -19.57
C ASP A 125 10.56 39.58 -20.63
N ASN A 126 9.53 40.42 -20.73
CA ASN A 126 9.53 41.62 -21.55
C ASN A 126 9.51 42.85 -20.61
N ILE A 127 10.24 43.89 -20.99
CA ILE A 127 10.25 45.17 -20.25
C ILE A 127 10.21 46.34 -21.22
N LYS A 128 9.56 47.42 -20.77
CA LYS A 128 9.44 48.68 -21.48
C LYS A 128 9.94 49.81 -20.59
N PHE A 129 10.97 50.51 -21.04
CA PHE A 129 11.42 51.75 -20.43
C PHE A 129 10.77 52.93 -21.14
N SER A 130 10.35 53.94 -20.38
CA SER A 130 9.65 55.13 -20.89
C SER A 130 10.36 56.39 -20.46
N CYS A 131 10.86 57.15 -21.42
CA CYS A 131 11.48 58.46 -21.24
C CYS A 131 10.39 59.54 -21.34
N SER A 132 9.71 59.79 -20.21
CA SER A 132 8.66 60.82 -20.10
C SER A 132 9.23 62.17 -19.68
N GLU A 133 8.67 63.26 -20.20
CA GLU A 133 8.99 64.65 -19.81
C GLU A 133 8.67 64.95 -18.34
N GLU A 134 7.79 64.16 -17.71
CA GLU A 134 7.51 64.27 -16.26
C GLU A 134 8.70 63.80 -15.40
N ARG A 135 9.57 62.96 -15.96
CA ARG A 135 10.62 62.24 -15.23
C ARG A 135 12.03 62.69 -15.61
N VAL A 136 12.15 63.42 -16.71
CA VAL A 136 13.39 64.00 -17.20
C VAL A 136 13.28 65.53 -17.09
N PRO A 137 14.28 66.24 -16.56
CA PRO A 137 14.23 67.69 -16.44
C PRO A 137 14.34 68.35 -17.81
N VAL A 138 13.21 68.43 -18.52
CA VAL A 138 13.06 69.08 -19.82
C VAL A 138 12.30 70.39 -19.65
N LEU A 139 12.87 71.47 -20.16
CA LEU A 139 12.23 72.79 -20.17
C LEU A 139 12.12 73.30 -21.60
N GLY A 140 10.92 73.40 -22.15
CA GLY A 140 10.69 73.82 -23.53
C GLY A 140 10.39 72.64 -24.47
N GLU A 141 10.98 72.64 -25.66
CA GLU A 141 10.65 71.68 -26.73
C GLU A 141 11.68 70.55 -26.80
N THR A 142 11.23 69.30 -26.70
CA THR A 142 12.06 68.12 -26.95
C THR A 142 12.43 68.00 -28.44
N LEU A 143 13.72 67.93 -28.75
CA LEU A 143 14.23 67.78 -30.11
C LEU A 143 14.54 66.32 -30.47
N GLU A 144 15.25 65.60 -29.61
CA GLU A 144 15.70 64.23 -29.86
C GLU A 144 15.77 63.43 -28.56
N VAL A 145 15.38 62.15 -28.63
CA VAL A 145 15.57 61.17 -27.55
C VAL A 145 16.37 59.98 -28.09
N GLN A 146 17.47 59.65 -27.41
CA GLN A 146 18.36 58.54 -27.77
C GLN A 146 18.65 57.65 -26.56
N TRP A 147 18.64 56.32 -26.77
CA TRP A 147 18.93 55.34 -25.72
C TRP A 147 20.39 54.91 -25.70
N TRP A 148 20.92 54.78 -24.50
CA TRP A 148 22.29 54.37 -24.19
C TRP A 148 22.23 53.16 -23.26
N LYS A 149 23.13 52.18 -23.45
CA LYS A 149 23.32 51.06 -22.55
C LYS A 149 24.74 51.11 -22.00
N ASP A 150 24.89 51.09 -20.67
CA ASP A 150 26.18 51.12 -19.98
C ASP A 150 27.09 52.26 -20.49
N CYS A 151 26.51 53.45 -20.62
CA CYS A 151 27.16 54.67 -21.14
C CYS A 151 27.65 54.57 -22.60
N LYS A 152 27.04 53.70 -23.41
CA LYS A 152 27.31 53.60 -24.85
C LYS A 152 26.02 53.76 -25.64
N SER A 153 26.05 54.58 -26.69
CA SER A 153 24.89 54.77 -27.57
C SER A 153 24.47 53.44 -28.20
N THR A 154 23.17 53.16 -28.15
CA THR A 154 22.56 51.99 -28.82
C THR A 154 22.13 52.30 -30.24
N GLY A 155 22.10 53.59 -30.62
CA GLY A 155 21.52 54.06 -31.88
C GLY A 155 19.98 54.07 -31.91
N ILE A 156 19.31 53.57 -30.87
CA ILE A 156 17.85 53.52 -30.78
C ILE A 156 17.31 54.91 -30.40
N ARG A 157 16.31 55.38 -31.14
CA ARG A 157 15.64 56.67 -30.93
C ARG A 157 14.18 56.47 -30.54
N GLY A 158 13.62 57.44 -29.83
CA GLY A 158 12.23 57.49 -29.42
C GLY A 158 12.06 57.52 -27.90
N SER A 159 10.86 57.89 -27.46
CA SER A 159 10.52 58.02 -26.04
C SER A 159 10.43 56.68 -25.31
N GLU A 160 10.38 55.54 -26.02
CA GLU A 160 10.20 54.22 -25.41
C GLU A 160 11.24 53.22 -25.91
N LEU A 161 11.74 52.37 -25.00
CA LEU A 161 12.62 51.25 -25.32
C LEU A 161 11.97 49.94 -24.85
N ASN A 162 11.64 49.07 -25.82
CA ASN A 162 11.08 47.75 -25.55
C ASN A 162 12.17 46.69 -25.68
N LEU A 163 12.39 45.93 -24.61
CA LEU A 163 13.26 44.75 -24.61
C LEU A 163 12.39 43.51 -24.46
N PHE A 164 12.49 42.61 -25.44
CA PHE A 164 11.77 41.35 -25.45
C PHE A 164 12.69 40.19 -25.11
N ASN A 165 12.16 39.19 -24.42
CA ASN A 165 12.88 37.99 -24.02
C ASN A 165 14.23 38.30 -23.38
N VAL A 166 14.24 39.12 -22.32
CA VAL A 166 15.48 39.56 -21.67
C VAL A 166 16.31 38.36 -21.20
N SER A 167 17.63 38.46 -21.29
CA SER A 167 18.56 37.42 -20.85
C SER A 167 19.61 38.01 -19.91
N MET A 168 20.50 37.19 -19.35
CA MET A 168 21.60 37.70 -18.52
C MET A 168 22.48 38.76 -19.23
N SER A 169 22.60 38.72 -20.56
CA SER A 169 23.32 39.77 -21.31
C SER A 169 22.55 41.08 -21.43
N SER A 170 21.23 41.06 -21.19
CA SER A 170 20.38 42.25 -21.16
C SER A 170 20.57 43.07 -19.88
N LYS A 171 21.14 42.49 -18.81
CA LYS A 171 21.54 43.23 -17.60
C LYS A 171 22.39 44.44 -17.95
N GLY A 172 22.17 45.55 -17.25
CA GLY A 172 22.92 46.79 -17.41
C GLY A 172 22.08 48.04 -17.16
N ASN A 173 22.71 49.20 -17.35
CA ASN A 173 22.10 50.51 -17.13
C ASN A 173 21.61 51.09 -18.46
N TYR A 174 20.31 51.37 -18.55
CA TYR A 174 19.67 51.95 -19.73
C TYR A 174 19.37 53.43 -19.48
N THR A 175 20.11 54.30 -20.16
CA THR A 175 19.96 55.75 -20.03
C THR A 175 19.24 56.31 -21.25
N CYS A 176 18.12 57.01 -21.05
CA CYS A 176 17.56 57.85 -22.11
C CYS A 176 18.19 59.25 -22.03
N MET A 177 18.72 59.71 -23.16
CA MET A 177 19.34 61.03 -23.32
C MET A 177 18.41 61.89 -24.18
N VAL A 178 17.96 63.00 -23.62
CA VAL A 178 17.01 63.93 -24.22
C VAL A 178 17.75 65.23 -24.55
N ILE A 179 17.68 65.65 -25.81
CA ILE A 179 18.12 66.97 -26.25
C ILE A 179 16.87 67.82 -26.40
N PHE A 180 16.83 68.97 -25.73
CA PHE A 180 15.70 69.88 -25.77
C PHE A 180 16.15 71.32 -26.02
N ARG A 181 15.24 72.15 -26.52
CA ARG A 181 15.50 73.55 -26.85
C ARG A 181 14.77 74.49 -25.89
N TYR A 182 15.53 75.43 -25.34
CA TYR A 182 15.03 76.50 -24.48
C TYR A 182 15.74 77.81 -24.81
N GLU A 183 14.99 78.90 -25.02
CA GLU A 183 15.51 80.23 -25.38
C GLU A 183 16.61 80.19 -26.47
N ASP A 184 16.33 79.50 -27.58
CA ASP A 184 17.22 79.31 -28.73
C ASP A 184 18.57 78.60 -28.45
N LYS A 185 18.68 77.92 -27.31
CA LYS A 185 19.82 77.06 -26.96
C LYS A 185 19.38 75.62 -26.75
N ASN A 186 20.28 74.70 -27.09
CA ASN A 186 20.07 73.27 -26.90
C ASN A 186 20.72 72.83 -25.59
N TYR A 187 19.95 72.09 -24.80
CA TYR A 187 20.37 71.50 -23.53
C TYR A 187 20.14 70.00 -23.58
N THR A 188 20.80 69.28 -22.67
CA THR A 188 20.69 67.82 -22.57
C THR A 188 20.22 67.45 -21.18
N ALA A 189 19.34 66.48 -21.07
CA ALA A 189 18.93 65.86 -19.80
C ALA A 189 18.88 64.35 -19.97
N SER A 190 18.97 63.60 -18.87
CA SER A 190 18.93 62.15 -18.93
C SER A 190 18.32 61.48 -17.71
N LEU A 191 17.85 60.25 -17.91
CA LEU A 191 17.31 59.36 -16.88
C LEU A 191 17.85 57.95 -17.10
N THR A 192 18.29 57.28 -16.02
CA THR A 192 18.95 55.97 -16.08
C THR A 192 18.16 54.93 -15.29
N TYR A 193 17.76 53.84 -15.95
CA TYR A 193 17.20 52.63 -15.36
C TYR A 193 18.30 51.58 -15.17
N GLN A 194 18.31 50.88 -14.04
CA GLN A 194 19.14 49.68 -13.86
C GLN A 194 18.28 48.44 -14.07
N LEU A 195 18.59 47.64 -15.09
CA LEU A 195 17.95 46.35 -15.31
C LEU A 195 18.77 45.23 -14.66
N GLU A 196 18.18 44.57 -13.68
CA GLU A 196 18.69 43.33 -13.11
C GLU A 196 17.89 42.13 -13.66
N VAL A 197 18.60 41.12 -14.17
CA VAL A 197 17.99 39.91 -14.74
C VAL A 197 18.30 38.71 -13.87
N MET A 198 17.25 38.07 -13.37
CA MET A 198 17.32 36.85 -12.58
C MET A 198 17.18 35.62 -13.48
N LYS A 199 17.96 34.58 -13.23
CA LYS A 199 17.75 33.30 -13.92
C LYS A 199 16.39 32.74 -13.55
N LYS A 200 15.70 32.18 -14.54
CA LYS A 200 14.47 31.43 -14.27
C LYS A 200 14.85 30.09 -13.64
N GLU A 201 14.63 29.96 -12.34
CA GLU A 201 14.78 28.68 -11.65
C GLU A 201 13.71 27.71 -12.16
N ILE A 202 14.16 26.53 -12.60
CA ILE A 202 13.26 25.45 -13.00
C ILE A 202 12.84 24.73 -11.73
N VAL A 203 11.83 25.26 -11.03
CA VAL A 203 11.25 24.62 -9.86
C VAL A 203 10.35 23.48 -10.36
N ILE A 204 10.77 22.24 -10.14
CA ILE A 204 10.03 21.04 -10.55
C ILE A 204 9.08 20.63 -9.42
N ASN A 205 7.92 20.09 -9.77
CA ASN A 205 7.03 19.49 -8.76
C ASN A 205 7.76 18.36 -8.02
N PRO A 206 7.79 18.38 -6.69
CA PRO A 206 8.45 17.34 -5.92
C PRO A 206 7.62 16.07 -6.02
N GLN A 207 8.26 14.91 -5.88
CA GLN A 207 7.58 13.63 -6.05
C GLN A 207 7.97 12.63 -4.97
N VAL A 208 6.98 11.95 -4.40
CA VAL A 208 7.20 10.75 -3.59
C VAL A 208 7.31 9.56 -4.52
N LEU A 209 8.46 8.90 -4.53
CA LEU A 209 8.69 7.70 -5.33
C LEU A 209 8.02 6.51 -4.66
N GLU A 210 8.26 6.33 -3.36
CA GLU A 210 7.66 5.28 -2.53
C GLU A 210 7.58 5.76 -1.07
N PRO A 211 6.56 5.37 -0.27
CA PRO A 211 5.44 4.49 -0.61
C PRO A 211 4.25 5.26 -1.22
N ARG A 212 3.41 4.61 -2.03
CA ARG A 212 2.16 5.22 -2.55
C ARG A 212 0.92 4.79 -1.77
N ASP A 213 0.80 3.50 -1.48
CA ASP A 213 -0.24 2.93 -0.63
C ASP A 213 0.21 1.54 -0.14
N LYS A 214 1.13 1.51 0.82
CA LYS A 214 1.76 0.27 1.29
C LYS A 214 1.23 -0.13 2.66
N THR A 215 0.86 -1.40 2.85
CA THR A 215 0.50 -1.93 4.17
C THR A 215 1.64 -2.77 4.74
N LEU A 216 2.01 -2.52 5.99
CA LEU A 216 3.00 -3.28 6.74
C LEU A 216 2.33 -4.01 7.89
N TYR A 217 2.56 -5.32 7.98
CA TYR A 217 2.03 -6.16 9.05
C TYR A 217 3.03 -6.23 10.20
N VAL A 218 2.63 -5.76 11.38
CA VAL A 218 3.49 -5.68 12.56
C VAL A 218 2.76 -6.02 13.85
N LYS A 219 3.54 -6.37 14.88
CA LYS A 219 3.04 -6.65 16.23
C LYS A 219 3.11 -5.40 17.11
N PRO A 220 2.15 -5.20 18.02
CA PRO A 220 2.21 -4.13 19.02
C PRO A 220 3.50 -4.21 19.85
N GLY A 221 4.03 -3.06 20.28
CA GLY A 221 5.19 -2.98 21.17
C GLY A 221 6.56 -3.19 20.51
N MET A 222 6.62 -3.54 19.21
CA MET A 222 7.90 -3.60 18.47
C MET A 222 8.30 -2.21 17.97
N SER A 223 9.59 -2.06 17.65
CA SER A 223 10.09 -0.89 16.93
C SER A 223 10.01 -1.10 15.42
N ILE A 224 9.75 -0.03 14.67
CA ILE A 224 9.74 -0.04 13.21
C ILE A 224 10.36 1.24 12.65
N LYS A 225 11.01 1.12 11.50
CA LYS A 225 11.50 2.25 10.71
C LYS A 225 10.75 2.31 9.39
N LEU A 226 9.93 3.34 9.21
CA LEU A 226 9.27 3.63 7.95
C LEU A 226 10.24 4.37 7.03
N GLU A 227 10.23 4.04 5.74
CA GLU A 227 11.11 4.65 4.74
C GLU A 227 10.28 5.28 3.62
N CYS A 228 10.69 6.47 3.20
CA CYS A 228 10.08 7.26 2.15
C CYS A 228 11.16 7.78 1.20
N ASN A 229 11.10 7.33 -0.05
CA ASN A 229 12.03 7.73 -1.11
C ASN A 229 11.39 8.85 -1.94
N LEU A 230 12.15 9.90 -2.20
CA LEU A 230 11.66 11.19 -2.68
C LEU A 230 12.54 11.69 -3.83
N LEU A 231 11.92 12.39 -4.76
CA LEU A 231 12.55 13.27 -5.74
C LEU A 231 12.30 14.71 -5.31
N ILE A 232 13.34 15.40 -4.86
CA ILE A 232 13.23 16.75 -4.28
C ILE A 232 13.20 17.81 -5.38
N GLY A 233 14.13 17.74 -6.33
CA GLY A 233 14.25 18.75 -7.38
C GLY A 233 15.57 18.65 -8.15
N ILE A 234 15.99 19.77 -8.77
CA ILE A 234 17.23 19.89 -9.52
C ILE A 234 18.09 21.00 -8.91
N GLY A 235 19.34 20.69 -8.57
CA GLY A 235 20.28 21.63 -7.97
C GLY A 235 20.23 21.68 -6.44
N GLU A 236 21.30 22.21 -5.84
CA GLU A 236 21.52 22.23 -4.39
C GLU A 236 20.60 23.22 -3.65
N ASP A 237 20.21 24.32 -4.30
CA ASP A 237 19.37 25.37 -3.70
C ASP A 237 17.92 24.90 -3.43
N CYS A 238 17.45 23.84 -4.10
CA CYS A 238 16.11 23.27 -3.91
C CYS A 238 15.84 22.80 -2.47
N GLN A 239 16.88 22.48 -1.68
CA GLN A 239 16.71 22.00 -0.31
C GLN A 239 16.23 23.10 0.65
N GLN A 240 16.56 24.37 0.40
CA GLN A 240 16.17 25.48 1.28
C GLN A 240 14.68 25.80 1.18
N GLU A 241 14.06 25.52 0.04
CA GLU A 241 12.65 25.80 -0.23
C GLU A 241 11.75 24.56 -0.10
N THR A 242 12.32 23.36 0.02
CA THR A 242 11.57 22.10 0.07
C THR A 242 11.48 21.55 1.48
N SER A 243 10.24 21.32 1.95
CA SER A 243 9.97 20.72 3.26
C SER A 243 9.54 19.27 3.13
N VAL A 244 10.16 18.40 3.92
CA VAL A 244 9.83 16.97 4.01
C VAL A 244 9.49 16.60 5.46
N TYR A 245 8.30 16.05 5.69
CA TYR A 245 7.86 15.67 7.03
C TYR A 245 6.86 14.52 7.01
N TRP A 246 6.63 13.93 8.18
CA TRP A 246 5.64 12.89 8.38
C TRP A 246 4.38 13.40 9.08
N MET A 247 3.21 12.91 8.66
CA MET A 247 1.93 13.08 9.34
C MET A 247 1.38 11.73 9.78
N ILE A 248 0.71 11.71 10.92
CA ILE A 248 -0.01 10.56 11.49
C ILE A 248 -1.48 10.99 11.58
N ASN A 249 -2.35 10.34 10.81
CA ASN A 249 -3.79 10.65 10.76
C ASN A 249 -4.06 12.17 10.57
N HIS A 250 -3.43 12.77 9.57
CA HIS A 250 -3.53 14.21 9.25
C HIS A 250 -3.00 15.19 10.31
N SER A 251 -2.30 14.70 11.34
CA SER A 251 -1.60 15.52 12.33
C SER A 251 -0.09 15.37 12.18
N TYR A 252 0.70 16.42 12.43
CA TYR A 252 2.16 16.34 12.35
C TYR A 252 2.72 15.31 13.33
N ALA A 253 3.58 14.41 12.86
CA ALA A 253 4.15 13.34 13.70
C ALA A 253 4.97 13.89 14.88
N MET A 254 5.60 15.06 14.72
CA MET A 254 6.39 15.77 15.75
C MET A 254 5.55 16.66 16.70
N MET A 255 4.22 16.64 16.60
CA MET A 255 3.35 17.32 17.57
C MET A 255 3.56 16.67 18.97
N PRO A 256 3.42 17.39 20.12
CA PRO A 256 3.77 16.88 21.46
C PRO A 256 3.06 15.60 21.92
N ARG A 257 2.14 15.07 21.11
CA ARG A 257 1.46 13.81 21.34
C ARG A 257 2.40 12.60 21.25
N TYR A 258 3.46 12.66 20.44
CA TYR A 258 4.39 11.55 20.21
C TYR A 258 5.87 12.00 20.22
N PRO A 259 6.43 12.36 21.39
CA PRO A 259 7.78 12.94 21.49
C PRO A 259 8.90 11.96 21.14
N ASP A 260 8.65 10.66 21.24
CA ASP A 260 9.67 9.62 21.03
C ASP A 260 9.89 9.25 19.56
N LEU A 261 9.08 9.81 18.65
CA LEU A 261 9.23 9.60 17.21
C LEU A 261 10.43 10.37 16.67
N GLN A 262 11.29 9.68 15.93
CA GLN A 262 12.50 10.27 15.35
C GLN A 262 12.41 10.30 13.84
N GLN A 263 12.49 11.50 13.27
CA GLN A 263 12.56 11.70 11.82
C GLN A 263 14.01 11.98 11.40
N ASN A 264 14.43 11.38 10.28
CA ASN A 264 15.69 11.68 9.64
C ASN A 264 15.48 11.86 8.13
N LEU A 265 16.23 12.77 7.49
CA LEU A 265 16.25 12.97 6.05
C LEU A 265 17.69 12.90 5.56
N THR A 266 17.92 12.00 4.61
CA THR A 266 19.20 11.86 3.92
C THR A 266 19.03 12.24 2.46
N THR A 267 19.96 12.98 1.88
CA THR A 267 19.88 13.46 0.49
C THR A 267 21.10 13.02 -0.31
N GLU A 268 20.89 12.79 -1.60
CA GLU A 268 21.93 12.36 -2.54
C GLU A 268 21.69 13.03 -3.90
N MET A 269 22.71 13.72 -4.41
CA MET A 269 22.68 14.29 -5.76
C MET A 269 23.29 13.30 -6.75
N ARG A 270 22.53 12.97 -7.81
CA ARG A 270 23.00 12.10 -8.89
C ARG A 270 23.64 12.90 -10.02
N GLU A 271 24.39 12.21 -10.89
CA GLU A 271 25.15 12.80 -12.02
C GLU A 271 24.32 13.70 -12.95
N ASN A 272 23.01 13.49 -13.01
CA ASN A 272 22.06 14.27 -13.81
C ASN A 272 21.54 15.54 -13.10
N SER A 273 22.19 15.98 -12.02
CA SER A 273 21.80 17.14 -11.18
C SER A 273 20.46 17.00 -10.45
N TRP A 274 19.88 15.80 -10.44
CA TRP A 274 18.66 15.53 -9.66
C TRP A 274 19.00 15.18 -8.21
N LEU A 275 18.28 15.83 -7.31
CA LEU A 275 18.39 15.62 -5.87
C LEU A 275 17.34 14.63 -5.39
N TYR A 276 17.80 13.49 -4.88
CA TYR A 276 16.97 12.46 -4.28
C TYR A 276 17.04 12.56 -2.76
N GLY A 277 15.93 12.24 -2.11
CA GLY A 277 15.82 12.20 -0.65
C GLY A 277 15.36 10.83 -0.16
N ARG A 278 15.85 10.42 1.00
CA ARG A 278 15.32 9.31 1.77
C ARG A 278 14.97 9.82 3.17
N SER A 279 13.68 9.94 3.44
CA SER A 279 13.12 10.29 4.74
C SER A 279 12.76 9.02 5.50
N THR A 280 13.06 8.97 6.79
CA THR A 280 12.77 7.83 7.63
C THR A 280 12.11 8.25 8.93
N LEU A 281 11.03 7.57 9.32
CA LEU A 281 10.35 7.75 10.60
C LEU A 281 10.59 6.52 11.47
N PHE A 282 11.32 6.69 12.57
CA PHE A 282 11.56 5.64 13.56
C PHE A 282 10.50 5.73 14.66
N ILE A 283 9.77 4.64 14.83
CA ILE A 283 8.75 4.43 15.85
C ILE A 283 9.35 3.42 16.84
N PRO A 284 9.76 3.83 18.05
CA PRO A 284 10.43 2.94 19.00
C PRO A 284 9.48 1.89 19.57
N GLU A 285 8.20 2.23 19.75
CA GLU A 285 7.17 1.34 20.25
C GLU A 285 5.86 1.55 19.47
N ILE A 286 5.38 0.51 18.80
CA ILE A 286 4.11 0.57 18.06
C ILE A 286 2.94 0.49 19.04
N LEU A 287 2.24 1.62 19.20
CA LEU A 287 1.02 1.72 20.01
C LEU A 287 -0.19 1.12 19.27
N PRO A 288 -1.18 0.56 19.98
CA PRO A 288 -2.41 0.04 19.37
C PRO A 288 -3.19 1.05 18.53
N GLU A 289 -3.09 2.34 18.86
CA GLU A 289 -3.73 3.44 18.10
C GLU A 289 -3.08 3.72 16.74
N PHE A 290 -1.88 3.17 16.47
CA PHE A 290 -1.21 3.30 15.18
C PHE A 290 -1.72 2.33 14.11
N PHE A 291 -2.55 1.35 14.48
CA PHE A 291 -3.12 0.41 13.52
C PHE A 291 -4.35 1.01 12.82
N GLY A 292 -4.45 0.78 11.50
CA GLY A 292 -5.61 1.23 10.71
C GLY A 292 -5.68 2.74 10.46
N ILE A 293 -4.63 3.49 10.80
CA ILE A 293 -4.49 4.92 10.47
C ILE A 293 -3.37 5.15 9.46
N PRO A 294 -3.46 6.21 8.63
CA PRO A 294 -2.45 6.48 7.62
C PRO A 294 -1.25 7.22 8.21
N PHE A 295 -0.05 6.71 7.93
CA PHE A 295 1.21 7.44 8.05
C PHE A 295 1.54 8.03 6.69
N GLN A 296 1.66 9.35 6.62
CA GLN A 296 1.82 10.09 5.38
C GLN A 296 3.19 10.76 5.36
N CYS A 297 4.00 10.43 4.37
CA CYS A 297 5.22 11.16 4.05
C CYS A 297 4.86 12.28 3.07
N VAL A 298 5.10 13.52 3.45
CA VAL A 298 4.73 14.70 2.67
C VAL A 298 5.99 15.41 2.22
N ILE A 299 6.04 15.74 0.94
CA ILE A 299 7.03 16.66 0.37
C ILE A 299 6.31 17.85 -0.25
N LEU A 300 6.75 19.06 0.05
CA LEU A 300 6.20 20.28 -0.52
C LEU A 300 7.30 21.28 -0.85
N ASN A 301 7.11 22.00 -1.95
CA ASN A 301 7.92 23.13 -2.36
C ASN A 301 6.99 24.26 -2.87
N PRO A 302 7.51 25.43 -3.29
CA PRO A 302 6.68 26.55 -3.75
C PRO A 302 5.78 26.23 -4.95
N ASN A 303 6.08 25.19 -5.74
CA ASN A 303 5.33 24.84 -6.95
C ASN A 303 4.24 23.78 -6.70
N GLY A 304 4.37 22.96 -5.65
CA GLY A 304 3.39 21.93 -5.36
C GLY A 304 3.78 21.01 -4.21
N ASN A 305 2.97 19.96 -4.02
CA ASN A 305 3.22 18.93 -3.03
C ASN A 305 2.93 17.54 -3.59
N ASP A 306 3.49 16.53 -2.93
CA ASP A 306 3.15 15.13 -3.16
C ASP A 306 3.17 14.36 -1.84
N ILE A 307 2.36 13.30 -1.78
CA ILE A 307 2.09 12.56 -0.55
C ILE A 307 2.21 11.07 -0.81
N GLY A 308 3.02 10.40 0.00
CA GLY A 308 3.12 8.95 0.08
C GLY A 308 2.45 8.40 1.31
N GLN A 309 1.75 7.28 1.20
CA GLN A 309 0.99 6.69 2.31
C GLN A 309 1.46 5.28 2.66
N VAL A 310 1.55 5.02 3.98
CA VAL A 310 1.81 3.70 4.54
C VAL A 310 0.87 3.43 5.71
N TRP A 311 0.40 2.18 5.80
CA TRP A 311 -0.55 1.71 6.81
C TRP A 311 0.11 0.64 7.66
N LEU A 312 -0.16 0.66 8.96
CA LEU A 312 0.19 -0.43 9.85
C LEU A 312 -1.04 -1.30 10.09
N SER A 313 -0.88 -2.60 9.87
CA SER A 313 -1.89 -3.62 10.15
C SER A 313 -1.35 -4.62 11.15
N GLN A 314 -2.22 -5.14 12.01
CA GLN A 314 -1.82 -6.14 12.98
C GLN A 314 -1.63 -7.49 12.28
N ASP A 315 -0.47 -8.10 12.49
CA ASP A 315 -0.18 -9.44 11.97
C ASP A 315 -1.00 -10.49 12.75
N ASP A 316 -2.16 -10.88 12.20
CA ASP A 316 -3.07 -11.88 12.78
C ASP A 316 -2.76 -13.30 12.27
N TYR A 317 -1.52 -13.74 12.48
CA TYR A 317 -1.11 -15.12 12.19
C TYR A 317 -1.85 -16.14 13.08
N MET A 318 -2.43 -15.70 14.20
CA MET A 318 -3.10 -16.58 15.17
C MET A 318 -4.40 -17.18 14.64
N THR A 319 -5.20 -16.42 13.88
CA THR A 319 -6.44 -16.96 13.28
C THR A 319 -6.15 -18.08 12.27
N HIS A 320 -5.11 -17.94 11.46
CA HIS A 320 -4.69 -18.99 10.52
C HIS A 320 -4.12 -20.24 11.22
N ILE A 321 -3.33 -20.08 12.30
CA ILE A 321 -2.86 -21.23 13.09
C ILE A 321 -4.02 -21.97 13.75
N TRP A 322 -4.97 -21.25 14.36
CA TRP A 322 -6.13 -21.87 15.03
C TRP A 322 -6.97 -22.72 14.07
N LEU A 323 -7.15 -22.26 12.82
CA LEU A 323 -7.83 -23.04 11.78
C LEU A 323 -7.06 -24.33 11.45
N ILE A 324 -5.74 -24.27 11.33
CA ILE A 324 -4.91 -25.46 11.04
C ILE A 324 -4.95 -26.45 12.21
N ILE A 325 -4.83 -25.96 13.46
CA ILE A 325 -4.90 -26.78 14.68
C ILE A 325 -6.29 -27.41 14.85
N ALA A 326 -7.37 -26.75 14.44
CA ALA A 326 -8.71 -27.32 14.52
C ALA A 326 -8.99 -28.37 13.42
N VAL A 327 -8.53 -28.12 12.18
CA VAL A 327 -8.88 -28.97 11.03
C VAL A 327 -8.04 -30.25 10.97
N LEU A 328 -6.74 -30.19 11.26
CA LEU A 328 -5.85 -31.37 11.24
C LEU A 328 -6.31 -32.54 12.14
N PRO A 329 -6.68 -32.35 13.42
CA PRO A 329 -7.13 -33.45 14.26
C PRO A 329 -8.48 -33.99 13.81
N ILE A 330 -9.39 -33.15 13.31
CA ILE A 330 -10.68 -33.60 12.75
C ILE A 330 -10.44 -34.50 11.55
N LEU A 331 -9.55 -34.09 10.64
CA LEU A 331 -9.17 -34.91 9.49
C LEU A 331 -8.52 -36.23 9.93
N ALA A 332 -7.61 -36.19 10.92
CA ALA A 332 -6.97 -37.40 11.45
C ALA A 332 -7.96 -38.37 12.10
N VAL A 333 -8.96 -37.86 12.83
CA VAL A 333 -10.04 -38.68 13.42
C VAL A 333 -10.90 -39.33 12.34
N ILE A 334 -11.26 -38.58 11.29
CA ILE A 334 -12.04 -39.11 10.15
C ILE A 334 -11.25 -40.21 9.44
N VAL A 335 -9.96 -39.96 9.12
CA VAL A 335 -9.09 -40.96 8.49
C VAL A 335 -8.93 -42.18 9.39
N GLY A 336 -8.73 -42.00 10.69
CA GLY A 336 -8.66 -43.08 11.67
C GLY A 336 -9.94 -43.92 11.71
N ALA A 337 -11.11 -43.28 11.72
CA ALA A 337 -12.40 -43.98 11.71
C ALA A 337 -12.61 -44.78 10.41
N VAL A 338 -12.22 -44.22 9.25
CA VAL A 338 -12.27 -44.92 7.96
C VAL A 338 -11.34 -46.13 7.97
N LEU A 339 -10.09 -45.97 8.41
CA LEU A 339 -9.12 -47.06 8.50
C LEU A 339 -9.59 -48.16 9.46
N LEU A 340 -10.12 -47.80 10.63
CA LEU A 340 -10.70 -48.77 11.58
C LEU A 340 -11.87 -49.54 10.98
N ASN A 341 -12.69 -48.90 10.13
CA ASN A 341 -13.80 -49.58 9.45
C ASN A 341 -13.29 -50.55 8.37
N PHE A 342 -12.28 -50.16 7.58
CA PHE A 342 -11.67 -51.03 6.57
C PHE A 342 -10.99 -52.26 7.18
N PHE A 343 -10.20 -52.06 8.25
CA PHE A 343 -9.43 -53.15 8.90
C PHE A 343 -10.17 -53.80 10.07
N LYS A 344 -11.46 -53.50 10.28
CA LYS A 344 -12.24 -53.99 11.42
C LYS A 344 -12.13 -55.51 11.61
N ILE A 345 -12.25 -56.27 10.53
CA ILE A 345 -12.20 -57.74 10.56
C ILE A 345 -10.78 -58.21 10.89
N ASP A 346 -9.76 -57.59 10.28
CA ASP A 346 -8.35 -57.93 10.52
C ASP A 346 -7.92 -57.61 11.96
N LEU A 347 -8.37 -56.48 12.51
CA LEU A 347 -8.08 -56.09 13.89
C LEU A 347 -8.75 -57.04 14.90
N ILE A 348 -9.98 -57.50 14.62
CA ILE A 348 -10.69 -58.48 15.47
C ILE A 348 -10.04 -59.87 15.36
N LEU A 349 -9.67 -60.31 14.16
CA LEU A 349 -8.97 -61.59 13.95
C LEU A 349 -7.59 -61.57 14.60
N ALA A 350 -6.84 -60.47 14.48
CA ALA A 350 -5.55 -60.27 15.15
C ALA A 350 -5.70 -60.23 16.67
N TYR A 351 -6.70 -59.52 17.20
CA TYR A 351 -7.02 -59.53 18.63
C TYR A 351 -7.38 -60.94 19.13
N ARG A 352 -8.19 -61.71 18.40
CA ARG A 352 -8.49 -63.10 18.74
C ARG A 352 -7.27 -64.00 18.65
N HIS A 353 -6.35 -63.78 17.71
CA HIS A 353 -5.10 -64.52 17.65
C HIS A 353 -4.17 -64.18 18.83
N LEU A 354 -4.09 -62.90 19.23
CA LEU A 354 -3.21 -62.42 20.29
C LEU A 354 -3.78 -62.69 21.70
N CYS A 355 -5.09 -62.60 21.89
CA CYS A 355 -5.77 -62.82 23.18
C CYS A 355 -6.52 -64.16 23.30
N GLY A 356 -6.70 -64.92 22.21
CA GLY A 356 -7.39 -66.22 22.22
C GLY A 356 -6.57 -67.39 22.74
N LYS A 357 -5.40 -67.14 23.35
CA LYS A 357 -4.59 -68.16 23.99
C LYS A 357 -4.95 -68.43 25.46
N ASP A 358 -5.93 -67.71 26.02
CA ASP A 358 -6.43 -67.97 27.37
C ASP A 358 -7.97 -68.04 27.39
N LYS A 359 -8.49 -69.22 27.03
CA LYS A 359 -9.76 -69.79 27.55
C LYS A 359 -9.86 -71.25 27.09
N ASN A 360 -9.18 -72.13 27.81
CA ASN A 360 -9.56 -73.55 27.90
C ASN A 360 -10.87 -73.63 28.67
N ILE A 361 -12.01 -73.57 27.97
CA ILE A 361 -13.31 -73.90 28.54
C ILE A 361 -14.06 -74.80 27.54
N HIS A 362 -14.15 -76.07 27.94
CA HIS A 362 -14.87 -77.22 27.38
C HIS A 362 -14.29 -77.91 26.13
N GLU A 363 -13.58 -79.03 26.39
CA GLU A 363 -13.60 -80.23 25.55
C GLU A 363 -15.06 -80.54 25.16
N GLY A 364 -15.33 -80.55 23.86
CA GLY A 364 -16.64 -80.88 23.32
C GLY A 364 -16.70 -80.79 21.80
N ASN A 365 -16.01 -79.85 21.17
CA ASN A 365 -16.17 -79.62 19.72
C ASN A 365 -14.90 -79.95 18.94
N GLN A 366 -14.91 -81.12 18.29
CA GLN A 366 -13.80 -81.67 17.51
C GLN A 366 -13.63 -81.00 16.13
N TYR A 367 -14.66 -80.31 15.63
CA TYR A 367 -14.69 -79.69 14.30
C TYR A 367 -15.05 -78.20 14.34
N ASN A 368 -14.39 -77.40 13.51
CA ASN A 368 -14.68 -75.98 13.32
C ASN A 368 -15.94 -75.75 12.49
N ALA A 369 -16.20 -76.60 11.49
CA ALA A 369 -17.47 -76.58 10.76
C ALA A 369 -17.82 -77.93 10.15
N PHE A 370 -19.12 -78.23 10.13
CA PHE A 370 -19.71 -79.30 9.32
C PHE A 370 -20.13 -78.72 7.97
N VAL A 371 -19.65 -79.29 6.86
CA VAL A 371 -19.86 -78.78 5.50
C VAL A 371 -20.79 -79.72 4.74
N LEU A 372 -21.91 -79.16 4.29
CA LEU A 372 -22.87 -79.81 3.41
C LEU A 372 -22.94 -79.04 2.09
N TYR A 373 -22.73 -79.70 0.96
CA TYR A 373 -22.88 -79.10 -0.37
C TYR A 373 -24.00 -79.81 -1.14
N LEU A 374 -24.81 -79.03 -1.85
CA LEU A 374 -25.91 -79.58 -2.66
C LEU A 374 -25.50 -79.66 -4.13
N HIS A 375 -25.86 -80.77 -4.76
CA HIS A 375 -25.67 -80.97 -6.18
C HIS A 375 -26.73 -80.19 -6.98
N GLY A 376 -26.30 -79.54 -8.06
CA GLY A 376 -27.22 -78.91 -9.01
C GLY A 376 -27.98 -79.95 -9.84
N LYS A 377 -29.06 -79.53 -10.52
CA LYS A 377 -29.96 -80.37 -11.35
C LYS A 377 -29.30 -81.10 -12.55
N ARG A 378 -27.96 -81.10 -12.67
CA ARG A 378 -27.20 -81.93 -13.62
C ARG A 378 -26.08 -82.66 -12.87
N PRO A 379 -25.91 -84.00 -13.05
CA PRO A 379 -24.72 -84.70 -12.58
C PRO A 379 -23.50 -84.16 -13.33
N GLY A 380 -22.52 -83.60 -12.61
CA GLY A 380 -21.29 -83.03 -13.17
C GLY A 380 -21.13 -81.50 -13.12
N SER A 381 -21.86 -80.78 -12.25
CA SER A 381 -21.58 -79.36 -11.97
C SER A 381 -20.28 -79.20 -11.16
N SER A 382 -19.14 -79.30 -11.86
CA SER A 382 -17.79 -79.39 -11.28
C SER A 382 -17.38 -78.23 -10.37
N THR A 383 -18.03 -77.07 -10.40
CA THR A 383 -17.55 -75.89 -9.68
C THR A 383 -17.84 -75.90 -8.18
N VAL A 384 -18.98 -76.44 -7.75
CA VAL A 384 -19.39 -76.50 -6.33
C VAL A 384 -18.68 -77.63 -5.61
N GLU A 385 -18.58 -78.78 -6.26
CA GLU A 385 -17.88 -79.95 -5.76
C GLU A 385 -16.37 -79.69 -5.70
N ASP A 386 -15.77 -79.09 -6.73
CA ASP A 386 -14.36 -78.68 -6.72
C ASP A 386 -14.10 -77.61 -5.64
N PHE A 387 -15.05 -76.68 -5.43
CA PHE A 387 -14.96 -75.73 -4.33
C PHE A 387 -14.99 -76.42 -2.96
N ALA A 388 -15.97 -77.30 -2.72
CA ALA A 388 -16.18 -77.96 -1.43
C ALA A 388 -15.07 -78.98 -1.09
N LEU A 389 -14.61 -79.76 -2.07
CA LEU A 389 -13.68 -80.88 -1.84
C LEU A 389 -12.21 -80.51 -2.03
N ARG A 390 -11.88 -79.49 -2.84
CA ARG A 390 -10.48 -79.11 -3.13
C ARG A 390 -10.13 -77.72 -2.60
N ILE A 391 -10.86 -76.69 -3.04
CA ILE A 391 -10.50 -75.29 -2.74
C ILE A 391 -10.69 -74.98 -1.24
N LEU A 392 -11.84 -75.37 -0.68
CA LEU A 392 -12.21 -75.11 0.71
C LEU A 392 -11.25 -75.78 1.72
N PRO A 393 -10.92 -77.09 1.61
CA PRO A 393 -9.87 -77.73 2.40
C PRO A 393 -8.49 -77.08 2.27
N SER A 394 -8.07 -76.76 1.04
CA SER A 394 -6.73 -76.18 0.80
C SER A 394 -6.55 -74.82 1.49
N MET A 395 -7.62 -74.03 1.61
CA MET A 395 -7.58 -72.73 2.28
C MET A 395 -7.71 -72.86 3.80
N LEU A 396 -8.66 -73.65 4.28
CA LEU A 396 -9.02 -73.62 5.70
C LEU A 396 -8.25 -74.64 6.53
N GLU A 397 -8.07 -75.86 6.00
CA GLU A 397 -7.34 -76.93 6.70
C GLU A 397 -5.83 -76.70 6.56
N GLN A 398 -5.32 -76.47 5.35
CA GLN A 398 -3.86 -76.37 5.12
C GLN A 398 -3.28 -74.99 5.50
N GLN A 399 -3.89 -73.88 5.08
CA GLN A 399 -3.33 -72.53 5.35
C GLN A 399 -3.75 -71.96 6.70
N HIS A 400 -4.85 -72.42 7.28
CA HIS A 400 -5.43 -71.84 8.51
C HIS A 400 -5.67 -72.85 9.64
N ASN A 401 -5.30 -74.12 9.47
CA ASN A 401 -5.32 -75.17 10.49
C ASN A 401 -6.70 -75.38 11.17
N LEU A 402 -7.79 -75.15 10.42
CA LEU A 402 -9.16 -75.43 10.86
C LEU A 402 -9.52 -76.87 10.54
N LYS A 403 -10.29 -77.55 11.40
CA LYS A 403 -10.77 -78.91 11.15
C LYS A 403 -12.19 -78.87 10.58
N LEU A 404 -12.38 -79.33 9.35
CA LEU A 404 -13.70 -79.42 8.72
C LEU A 404 -14.15 -80.88 8.67
N PHE A 405 -15.45 -81.10 8.77
CA PHE A 405 -16.09 -82.37 8.41
C PHE A 405 -16.91 -82.14 7.16
N ILE A 406 -16.60 -82.81 6.05
CA ILE A 406 -17.26 -82.60 4.75
C ILE A 406 -18.09 -83.83 4.41
N HIS A 407 -19.41 -83.64 4.31
CA HIS A 407 -20.35 -84.68 3.90
C HIS A 407 -20.00 -85.20 2.49
N GLY A 408 -19.93 -86.52 2.29
CA GLY A 408 -19.47 -87.16 1.05
C GLY A 408 -17.95 -87.47 1.01
N ARG A 409 -17.08 -86.65 1.62
CA ARG A 409 -15.64 -86.97 1.73
C ARG A 409 -15.35 -87.86 2.93
N ASP A 410 -15.89 -87.45 4.07
CA ASP A 410 -15.57 -88.02 5.37
C ASP A 410 -16.58 -89.11 5.78
N THR A 411 -17.74 -89.17 5.09
CA THR A 411 -18.78 -90.21 5.28
C THR A 411 -18.49 -91.53 4.56
N ASP A 412 -17.66 -91.51 3.51
CA ASP A 412 -17.35 -92.70 2.69
C ASP A 412 -16.25 -93.59 3.32
N THR A 413 -15.76 -93.22 4.50
CA THR A 413 -14.91 -94.09 5.30
C THR A 413 -15.76 -95.14 6.01
N GLU A 414 -15.34 -96.42 6.01
CA GLU A 414 -16.06 -97.58 6.59
C GLU A 414 -16.46 -97.44 8.08
N ALA A 415 -16.15 -96.32 8.74
CA ALA A 415 -16.44 -96.02 10.14
C ALA A 415 -17.74 -95.20 10.38
N ALA A 416 -18.47 -94.78 9.34
CA ALA A 416 -19.54 -93.79 9.47
C ALA A 416 -20.98 -94.31 9.22
N SER A 417 -21.31 -95.52 9.68
CA SER A 417 -22.70 -96.02 9.58
C SER A 417 -23.60 -95.40 10.66
N ILE A 418 -24.27 -94.29 10.33
CA ILE A 418 -25.56 -93.79 10.87
C ILE A 418 -25.59 -93.40 12.36
N ALA A 419 -24.56 -93.71 13.16
CA ALA A 419 -24.49 -93.37 14.59
C ALA A 419 -23.64 -92.13 14.92
N SER A 420 -23.21 -91.30 13.96
CA SER A 420 -22.27 -90.20 14.28
C SER A 420 -22.52 -88.87 13.59
N ILE A 421 -23.51 -88.70 12.71
CA ILE A 421 -23.74 -87.40 12.05
C ILE A 421 -24.32 -86.37 13.02
N SER A 422 -25.28 -86.76 13.86
CA SER A 422 -25.81 -85.93 14.95
C SER A 422 -24.72 -85.56 15.96
N ASP A 423 -23.82 -86.50 16.27
CA ASP A 423 -22.69 -86.27 17.16
C ASP A 423 -21.71 -85.29 16.55
N VAL A 424 -21.31 -85.46 15.28
CA VAL A 424 -20.44 -84.51 14.57
C VAL A 424 -21.07 -83.12 14.45
N LEU A 425 -22.39 -83.04 14.22
CA LEU A 425 -23.13 -81.76 14.22
C LEU A 425 -23.05 -81.09 15.60
N SER A 426 -23.28 -81.82 16.69
CA SER A 426 -23.16 -81.28 18.06
C SER A 426 -21.73 -80.83 18.41
N GLN A 427 -20.73 -81.49 17.83
CA GLN A 427 -19.31 -81.19 18.01
C GLN A 427 -18.79 -80.13 17.01
N SER A 428 -19.64 -79.57 16.16
CA SER A 428 -19.26 -78.55 15.17
C SER A 428 -19.61 -77.15 15.66
N LYS A 429 -18.71 -76.18 15.48
CA LYS A 429 -18.96 -74.78 15.87
C LYS A 429 -19.89 -74.03 14.90
N ALA A 430 -19.97 -74.47 13.65
CA ALA A 430 -20.82 -73.91 12.61
C ALA A 430 -21.24 -75.00 11.61
N VAL A 431 -22.39 -74.83 10.95
CA VAL A 431 -22.81 -75.64 9.80
C VAL A 431 -22.70 -74.80 8.55
N MET A 432 -21.93 -75.23 7.56
CA MET A 432 -21.76 -74.55 6.28
C MET A 432 -22.57 -75.27 5.20
N LEU A 433 -23.53 -74.58 4.62
CA LEU A 433 -24.35 -75.06 3.53
C LEU A 433 -23.91 -74.37 2.23
N ILE A 434 -23.47 -75.15 1.25
CA ILE A 434 -22.98 -74.65 -0.05
C ILE A 434 -24.05 -74.93 -1.11
N LEU A 435 -24.56 -73.86 -1.73
CA LEU A 435 -25.57 -73.92 -2.78
C LEU A 435 -24.98 -73.63 -4.17
N PRO A 436 -25.41 -74.36 -5.21
CA PRO A 436 -25.13 -74.01 -6.59
C PRO A 436 -25.91 -72.76 -7.01
N GLY A 437 -25.25 -71.82 -7.68
CA GLY A 437 -25.88 -70.71 -8.40
C GLY A 437 -26.47 -71.18 -9.74
N SER A 438 -27.61 -70.63 -10.16
CA SER A 438 -28.18 -70.90 -11.48
C SER A 438 -27.47 -70.05 -12.54
N THR A 439 -26.80 -70.69 -13.50
CA THR A 439 -26.37 -70.01 -14.73
C THR A 439 -27.58 -69.89 -15.67
N GLU A 440 -27.89 -68.68 -16.13
CA GLU A 440 -29.08 -68.37 -16.95
C GLU A 440 -29.06 -68.95 -18.39
N ASP A 441 -28.11 -69.82 -18.74
CA ASP A 441 -28.03 -70.48 -20.05
C ASP A 441 -28.74 -71.85 -20.06
N GLU A 442 -30.04 -71.76 -20.29
CA GLU A 442 -30.87 -72.52 -21.24
C GLU A 442 -30.89 -74.08 -21.32
N THR A 443 -32.14 -74.52 -21.58
CA THR A 443 -32.62 -75.70 -22.33
C THR A 443 -32.91 -77.03 -21.61
N LEU A 444 -34.16 -77.44 -21.83
CA LEU A 444 -34.94 -78.58 -21.34
C LEU A 444 -34.40 -79.93 -21.83
N ILE A 445 -34.10 -80.85 -20.91
CA ILE A 445 -34.25 -82.30 -21.11
C ILE A 445 -34.67 -82.93 -19.75
N PRO A 446 -35.86 -83.56 -19.64
CA PRO A 446 -36.25 -84.30 -18.44
C PRO A 446 -35.77 -85.74 -18.55
N LEU A 447 -34.91 -86.20 -17.63
CA LEU A 447 -34.54 -87.61 -17.51
C LEU A 447 -34.72 -88.08 -16.06
N SER A 448 -35.55 -89.13 -15.94
CA SER A 448 -35.71 -90.11 -14.84
C SER A 448 -35.91 -89.59 -13.41
N GLN A 449 -37.18 -89.56 -12.98
CA GLN A 449 -37.65 -89.23 -11.63
C GLN A 449 -37.45 -90.34 -10.56
N ASP A 450 -36.80 -91.46 -10.87
CA ASP A 450 -36.76 -92.63 -9.97
C ASP A 450 -35.40 -92.94 -9.32
N GLN A 451 -34.37 -92.10 -9.54
CA GLN A 451 -33.08 -92.22 -8.81
C GLN A 451 -32.91 -91.18 -7.67
N ASN A 452 -33.74 -90.14 -7.60
CA ASN A 452 -33.61 -89.07 -6.60
C ASN A 452 -34.35 -89.33 -5.28
N ARG A 453 -35.28 -90.30 -5.19
CA ARG A 453 -36.12 -90.46 -3.99
C ARG A 453 -35.36 -91.00 -2.77
N LEU A 454 -34.27 -91.75 -2.97
CA LEU A 454 -33.48 -92.28 -1.86
C LEU A 454 -32.58 -91.20 -1.24
N GLU A 455 -31.90 -90.40 -2.07
CA GLU A 455 -31.06 -89.26 -1.63
C GLU A 455 -31.91 -88.15 -1.00
N ASP A 456 -33.06 -87.80 -1.59
CA ASP A 456 -33.98 -86.77 -1.04
C ASP A 456 -34.49 -87.14 0.36
N SER A 457 -34.71 -88.44 0.63
CA SER A 457 -35.17 -88.91 1.95
C SER A 457 -34.08 -88.75 3.02
N GLN A 458 -32.82 -89.04 2.71
CA GLN A 458 -31.70 -88.90 3.65
C GLN A 458 -31.33 -87.43 3.88
N LEU A 459 -31.36 -86.61 2.82
CA LEU A 459 -31.19 -85.16 2.91
C LEU A 459 -32.26 -84.50 3.78
N SER A 460 -33.51 -84.95 3.69
CA SER A 460 -34.60 -84.41 4.52
C SER A 460 -34.39 -84.64 6.02
N VAL A 461 -33.88 -85.81 6.41
CA VAL A 461 -33.54 -86.16 7.80
C VAL A 461 -32.32 -85.34 8.27
N LEU A 462 -31.32 -85.18 7.42
CA LEU A 462 -30.14 -84.36 7.74
C LEU A 462 -30.51 -82.89 7.96
N PHE A 463 -31.44 -82.34 7.18
CA PHE A 463 -31.89 -80.97 7.35
C PHE A 463 -32.73 -80.75 8.62
N SER A 464 -33.51 -81.75 9.07
CA SER A 464 -34.14 -81.69 10.39
C SER A 464 -33.09 -81.70 11.50
N ASP A 465 -32.08 -82.57 11.42
CA ASP A 465 -31.02 -82.67 12.43
C ASP A 465 -30.21 -81.36 12.54
N ILE A 466 -29.92 -80.71 11.41
CA ILE A 466 -29.27 -79.40 11.38
C ILE A 466 -30.15 -78.33 12.06
N SER A 467 -31.44 -78.30 11.73
CA SER A 467 -32.38 -77.34 12.31
C SER A 467 -32.52 -77.50 13.83
N ASP A 468 -32.51 -78.74 14.32
CA ASP A 468 -32.69 -79.05 15.74
C ASP A 468 -31.39 -78.91 16.55
N SER A 469 -30.22 -78.99 15.90
CA SER A 469 -28.91 -78.88 16.57
C SER A 469 -28.64 -77.52 17.25
N GLY A 470 -29.28 -76.44 16.78
CA GLY A 470 -29.04 -75.07 17.27
C GLY A 470 -27.68 -74.47 16.88
N VAL A 471 -26.88 -75.17 16.08
CA VAL A 471 -25.57 -74.70 15.61
C VAL A 471 -25.75 -73.58 14.57
N PRO A 472 -24.94 -72.50 14.60
CA PRO A 472 -25.05 -71.41 13.63
C PRO A 472 -24.90 -71.88 12.18
N LEU A 473 -25.91 -71.60 11.35
CA LEU A 473 -25.91 -71.91 9.92
C LEU A 473 -25.27 -70.79 9.10
N LEU A 474 -24.29 -71.15 8.27
CA LEU A 474 -23.60 -70.29 7.31
C LEU A 474 -23.93 -70.73 5.89
N LEU A 475 -24.54 -69.85 5.10
CA LEU A 475 -24.86 -70.13 3.70
C LEU A 475 -23.77 -69.59 2.77
N VAL A 476 -23.29 -70.42 1.87
CA VAL A 476 -22.33 -70.05 0.83
C VAL A 476 -22.96 -70.28 -0.55
N GLU A 477 -23.14 -69.22 -1.32
CA GLU A 477 -23.61 -69.28 -2.70
C GLU A 477 -22.43 -69.37 -3.66
N SER A 478 -22.38 -70.43 -4.46
CA SER A 478 -21.41 -70.61 -5.54
C SER A 478 -21.99 -70.09 -6.85
N GLY A 479 -21.80 -68.79 -7.13
CA GLY A 479 -22.34 -68.13 -8.33
C GLY A 479 -23.46 -67.12 -8.04
N GLU A 480 -24.24 -66.75 -9.06
CA GLU A 480 -25.38 -65.84 -8.95
C GLU A 480 -26.71 -66.63 -8.96
N ASN A 481 -27.73 -66.10 -8.27
CA ASN A 481 -29.07 -66.68 -8.16
C ASN A 481 -29.10 -68.15 -7.70
N ALA A 482 -28.75 -68.43 -6.44
CA ALA A 482 -28.86 -69.77 -5.87
C ALA A 482 -30.33 -70.24 -5.84
N ASP A 483 -30.56 -71.51 -6.22
CA ASP A 483 -31.90 -72.11 -6.22
C ASP A 483 -32.29 -72.54 -4.79
N TYR A 484 -33.00 -71.66 -4.08
CA TYR A 484 -33.49 -71.90 -2.72
C TYR A 484 -34.62 -72.95 -2.65
N SER A 485 -35.18 -73.38 -3.79
CA SER A 485 -36.24 -74.40 -3.81
C SER A 485 -35.79 -75.78 -3.32
N LEU A 486 -34.48 -76.02 -3.25
CA LEU A 486 -33.88 -77.25 -2.73
C LEU A 486 -33.89 -77.33 -1.19
N LEU A 487 -34.28 -76.26 -0.49
CA LEU A 487 -34.19 -76.18 0.97
C LEU A 487 -35.54 -76.28 1.66
N PRO A 488 -35.65 -77.03 2.77
CA PRO A 488 -36.85 -77.05 3.62
C PRO A 488 -37.18 -75.67 4.22
N GLU A 489 -38.45 -75.42 4.51
CA GLU A 489 -38.92 -74.15 5.09
C GLU A 489 -38.25 -73.79 6.42
N SER A 490 -37.90 -74.79 7.25
CA SER A 490 -37.17 -74.61 8.51
C SER A 490 -35.82 -73.91 8.30
N ILE A 491 -35.08 -74.34 7.28
CA ILE A 491 -33.78 -73.77 6.91
C ILE A 491 -33.95 -72.42 6.20
N GLN A 492 -34.92 -72.29 5.30
CA GLN A 492 -35.20 -71.00 4.64
C GLN A 492 -35.52 -69.88 5.65
N SER A 493 -36.25 -70.21 6.73
CA SER A 493 -36.57 -69.27 7.81
C SER A 493 -35.34 -68.86 8.63
N SER A 494 -34.41 -69.79 8.85
CA SER A 494 -33.11 -69.53 9.50
C SER A 494 -32.16 -68.73 8.61
N ILE A 495 -32.19 -68.94 7.30
CA ILE A 495 -31.41 -68.18 6.32
C ILE A 495 -31.82 -66.70 6.28
N LYS A 496 -33.12 -66.38 6.37
CA LYS A 496 -33.58 -64.98 6.44
C LYS A 496 -33.00 -64.18 7.62
N LYS A 497 -32.51 -64.87 8.66
CA LYS A 497 -31.82 -64.27 9.82
C LYS A 497 -30.28 -64.39 9.73
N GLY A 498 -29.76 -65.25 8.87
CA GLY A 498 -28.34 -65.54 8.69
C GLY A 498 -27.64 -64.64 7.66
N ARG A 499 -26.30 -64.69 7.61
CA ARG A 499 -25.48 -63.98 6.61
C ARG A 499 -25.13 -64.90 5.46
N VAL A 500 -25.56 -64.55 4.25
CA VAL A 500 -25.22 -65.25 3.01
C VAL A 500 -23.88 -64.74 2.48
N LEU A 501 -22.95 -65.66 2.21
CA LEU A 501 -21.64 -65.35 1.63
C LEU A 501 -21.61 -65.79 0.17
N LYS A 502 -21.19 -64.91 -0.74
CA LYS A 502 -21.07 -65.21 -2.17
C LYS A 502 -19.63 -65.58 -2.51
N TRP A 503 -19.44 -66.75 -3.10
CA TRP A 503 -18.15 -67.21 -3.60
C TRP A 503 -18.08 -67.06 -5.13
N LYS A 504 -16.92 -66.63 -5.62
CA LYS A 504 -16.56 -66.59 -7.05
C LYS A 504 -15.15 -67.16 -7.23
N PRO A 505 -14.82 -67.80 -8.37
CA PRO A 505 -13.48 -68.36 -8.59
C PRO A 505 -12.34 -67.33 -8.54
N THR A 506 -12.63 -66.04 -8.72
CA THR A 506 -11.67 -64.93 -8.71
C THR A 506 -11.33 -64.39 -7.33
N VAL A 507 -11.86 -64.99 -6.26
CA VAL A 507 -11.63 -64.53 -4.89
C VAL A 507 -10.19 -64.81 -4.46
N GLN A 508 -9.44 -63.76 -4.11
CA GLN A 508 -8.08 -63.89 -3.59
C GLN A 508 -8.03 -64.63 -2.24
N PRO A 509 -6.97 -65.42 -1.95
CA PRO A 509 -6.81 -66.18 -0.69
C PRO A 509 -6.98 -65.34 0.59
N ASP A 510 -6.41 -64.13 0.63
CA ASP A 510 -6.54 -63.19 1.75
C ASP A 510 -7.75 -62.25 1.62
N GLY A 511 -8.65 -62.53 0.69
CA GLY A 511 -9.82 -61.73 0.39
C GLY A 511 -10.85 -61.69 1.53
N ARG A 512 -11.76 -60.72 1.44
CA ARG A 512 -12.85 -60.51 2.42
C ARG A 512 -13.70 -61.76 2.66
N PHE A 513 -13.92 -62.58 1.64
CA PHE A 513 -14.69 -63.82 1.71
C PHE A 513 -14.08 -64.81 2.71
N TRP A 514 -12.80 -65.18 2.54
CA TRP A 514 -12.10 -66.13 3.41
C TRP A 514 -11.94 -65.60 4.84
N LYS A 515 -11.72 -64.28 5.01
CA LYS A 515 -11.68 -63.63 6.32
C LYS A 515 -13.03 -63.70 7.04
N GLN A 516 -14.13 -63.46 6.32
CA GLN A 516 -15.49 -63.60 6.88
C GLN A 516 -15.81 -65.05 7.23
N LEU A 517 -15.46 -65.99 6.37
CA LEU A 517 -15.65 -67.42 6.60
C LEU A 517 -14.94 -67.86 7.89
N ARG A 518 -13.66 -67.50 8.05
CA ARG A 518 -12.89 -67.77 9.28
C ARG A 518 -13.51 -67.15 10.52
N TYR A 519 -13.91 -65.88 10.45
CA TYR A 519 -14.57 -65.17 11.57
C TYR A 519 -15.80 -65.93 12.12
N HIS A 520 -16.51 -66.67 11.28
CA HIS A 520 -17.69 -67.45 11.67
C HIS A 520 -17.36 -68.86 12.20
N MET A 521 -16.15 -69.39 11.95
CA MET A 521 -15.72 -70.74 12.36
C MET A 521 -14.72 -70.74 13.53
N THR A 522 -14.17 -69.58 13.90
CA THR A 522 -13.23 -69.35 15.01
C THR A 522 -13.83 -68.42 16.05
#